data_AF-A0A1J6KDR9-F1
#
_entry.id   AF-A0A1J6KDR9-F1
#
_cell.length_a   1.000
_cell.length_b   1.000
_cell.length_c   1.000
_cell.angle_alpha   90.00
_cell.angle_beta   90.00
_cell.angle_gamma   90.00
#
_symmetry.space_group_name_H-M   'P 1'
#
loop_
_entity.id
_entity.type
_entity.pdbx_description
1 polymer ?
#
loop_
_entity_poly.entity_id
_entity_poly.type
_entity_poly.pdbx_seq_one_letter_code
_entity_poly.pdbx_strand_id
1 'polypeptide(L)'
;MGGKVDASVNQTKGPRTFKLSGQNYHQIGSLLPPEGSTPKFAQLYIYDTENEVQNRIHAPRINQLHAEIVQDLKQMLDEQNVLTKSFRMVRDKFQEDSQSNIRLRLIGKRKYDGRRYNLPTISEVAALVVGDFD
;
A
#
# COMPACT_ATOMS: atom_id res chain seq x y z
N MET A 1 3.20 -10.59 0.20
CA MET A 1 2.06 -11.34 -0.39
C MET A 1 1.38 -12.08 0.74
N GLY A 2 0.05 -12.05 0.79
CA GLY A 2 -0.76 -12.74 1.78
C GLY A 2 -1.67 -13.80 1.14
N GLY A 3 -2.04 -14.80 1.91
CA GLY A 3 -2.91 -15.91 1.49
C GLY A 3 -2.87 -17.04 2.51
N LYS A 4 -3.65 -18.10 2.31
CA LYS A 4 -3.71 -19.23 3.24
C LYS A 4 -2.52 -20.16 3.00
N VAL A 5 -1.56 -20.14 3.91
CA VAL A 5 -0.40 -21.05 3.89
C VAL A 5 -0.82 -22.41 4.44
N ASP A 6 -0.60 -23.46 3.67
CA ASP A 6 -0.78 -24.83 4.11
C ASP A 6 0.55 -25.34 4.69
N ALA A 7 0.59 -25.53 6.01
CA ALA A 7 1.77 -26.01 6.72
C ALA A 7 1.88 -27.54 6.73
N SER A 8 0.86 -28.30 6.30
CA SER A 8 0.84 -29.76 6.42
C SER A 8 1.63 -30.48 5.31
N VAL A 9 2.07 -29.76 4.27
CA VAL A 9 2.71 -30.36 3.08
C VAL A 9 4.13 -30.89 3.30
N ASN A 10 4.80 -30.56 4.41
CA ASN A 10 6.20 -30.97 4.67
C ASN A 10 6.32 -32.05 5.76
N GLN A 11 5.33 -32.94 5.89
CA GLN A 11 5.31 -33.97 6.92
C GLN A 11 6.13 -35.23 6.57
N THR A 12 6.61 -35.34 5.33
CA THR A 12 7.37 -36.51 4.84
C THR A 12 8.79 -36.12 4.42
N LYS A 13 9.69 -37.10 4.33
CA LYS A 13 11.04 -36.90 3.79
C LYS A 13 10.95 -36.64 2.29
N GLY A 14 11.26 -35.42 1.87
CA GLY A 14 11.26 -35.00 0.47
C GLY A 14 11.64 -33.52 0.32
N PRO A 15 11.72 -33.00 -0.92
CA PRO A 15 11.98 -31.59 -1.17
C PRO A 15 10.94 -30.70 -0.49
N ARG A 16 11.41 -29.62 0.16
CA ARG A 16 10.54 -28.70 0.89
C ARG A 16 9.59 -28.01 -0.07
N THR A 17 8.29 -28.15 0.19
CA THR A 17 7.21 -27.57 -0.61
C THR A 17 6.54 -26.44 0.15
N PHE A 18 6.38 -25.28 -0.48
CA PHE A 18 5.57 -24.19 0.04
C PHE A 18 4.23 -24.19 -0.70
N LYS A 19 3.12 -24.38 0.03
CA LYS A 19 1.77 -24.39 -0.55
C LYS A 19 0.96 -23.21 -0.05
N LEU A 20 0.51 -22.38 -0.98
CA LEU A 20 -0.34 -21.23 -0.75
C LEU A 20 -1.65 -21.43 -1.51
N SER A 21 -2.79 -21.20 -0.85
CA SER A 21 -4.12 -21.49 -1.39
C SER A 21 -5.15 -20.42 -1.04
N GLY A 22 -6.33 -20.52 -1.66
CA GLY A 22 -7.42 -19.56 -1.50
C GLY A 22 -7.23 -18.28 -2.32
N GLN A 23 -7.84 -17.18 -1.86
CA GLN A 23 -7.62 -15.87 -2.47
C GLN A 23 -6.30 -15.27 -1.97
N ASN A 24 -5.34 -15.16 -2.89
CA ASN A 24 -4.07 -14.47 -2.63
C ASN A 24 -4.22 -12.98 -2.86
N TYR A 25 -3.55 -12.19 -2.02
CA TYR A 25 -3.59 -10.73 -2.09
C TYR A 25 -2.22 -10.12 -1.86
N HIS A 26 -2.07 -8.87 -2.30
CA HIS A 26 -0.89 -8.08 -1.95
C HIS A 26 -1.09 -7.54 -0.54
N GLN A 27 -0.13 -7.83 0.33
CA GLN A 27 -0.06 -7.23 1.65
C GLN A 27 0.93 -6.08 1.57
N ILE A 28 0.39 -4.87 1.63
CA ILE A 28 1.19 -3.65 1.79
C ILE A 28 1.62 -3.61 3.26
N GLY A 29 2.85 -3.16 3.51
CA GLY A 29 3.39 -3.03 4.87
C GLY A 29 2.65 -1.97 5.70
N SER A 30 3.23 -1.61 6.85
CA SER A 30 2.68 -0.58 7.73
C SER A 30 2.39 0.73 6.97
N LEU A 31 1.25 1.35 7.28
CA LEU A 31 0.81 2.63 6.72
C LEU A 31 1.66 3.79 7.21
N LEU A 32 2.28 3.65 8.38
CA LEU A 32 3.25 4.59 8.95
C LEU A 32 4.65 3.97 8.97
N PRO A 33 5.71 4.79 8.81
CA PRO A 33 7.07 4.31 9.00
C PRO A 33 7.27 3.86 10.45
N PRO A 34 8.05 2.79 10.70
CA PRO A 34 8.60 2.52 12.02
C PRO A 34 9.30 3.74 12.62
N GLU A 35 9.30 3.85 13.93
CA GLU A 35 9.94 4.96 14.64
C GLU A 35 11.42 5.11 14.22
N GLY A 36 11.83 6.35 13.91
CA GLY A 36 13.19 6.67 13.45
C GLY A 36 13.52 6.25 12.01
N SER A 37 12.58 5.67 11.26
CA SER A 37 12.81 5.28 9.86
C SER A 37 12.23 6.29 8.86
N THR A 38 12.83 6.36 7.67
CA THR A 38 12.32 7.23 6.60
C THR A 38 11.11 6.61 5.91
N PRO A 39 10.09 7.42 5.56
CA PRO A 39 8.89 6.94 4.87
C PRO A 39 9.23 6.42 3.46
N LYS A 40 8.59 5.32 3.07
CA LYS A 40 8.79 4.69 1.75
C LYS A 40 7.46 4.31 1.09
N PHE A 41 7.46 4.30 -0.23
CA PHE A 41 6.32 3.86 -1.05
C PHE A 41 5.02 4.57 -0.67
N ALA A 42 3.98 3.84 -0.27
CA ALA A 42 2.67 4.38 0.10
C ALA A 42 2.71 5.28 1.34
N GLN A 43 3.69 5.11 2.24
CA GLN A 43 3.82 5.92 3.46
C GLN A 43 4.03 7.40 3.14
N LEU A 44 4.60 7.72 1.97
CA LEU A 44 4.82 9.10 1.51
C LEU A 44 3.51 9.87 1.29
N TYR A 45 2.37 9.19 1.17
CA TYR A 45 1.07 9.86 1.07
C TYR A 45 0.42 10.16 2.43
N ILE A 46 0.98 9.59 3.52
CA ILE A 46 0.38 9.59 4.86
C ILE A 46 1.27 10.32 5.86
N TYR A 47 2.55 9.99 5.90
CA TYR A 47 3.50 10.51 6.88
C TYR A 47 4.07 11.87 6.46
N ASP A 48 4.10 12.82 7.39
CA ASP A 48 4.74 14.15 7.24
C ASP A 48 4.47 14.78 5.87
N THR A 49 3.20 15.06 5.61
CA THR A 49 2.78 15.57 4.30
C THR A 49 3.18 17.02 4.05
N GLU A 50 3.58 17.74 5.10
CA GLU A 50 4.15 19.09 4.97
C GLU A 50 5.49 19.04 4.24
N ASN A 51 6.30 18.01 4.50
CA ASN A 51 7.60 17.81 3.83
C ASN A 51 7.57 16.73 2.75
N GLU A 52 6.40 16.37 2.23
CA GLU A 52 6.22 15.24 1.30
C GLU A 52 7.14 15.32 0.07
N VAL A 53 7.31 16.50 -0.52
CA VAL A 53 8.17 16.70 -1.71
C VAL A 53 9.61 16.35 -1.38
N GLN A 54 10.12 16.86 -0.25
CA GLN A 54 11.47 16.57 0.21
C GLN A 54 11.59 15.08 0.55
N ASN A 55 10.62 14.50 1.25
CA ASN A 55 10.59 13.08 1.57
C ASN A 55 10.63 12.21 0.29
N ARG A 56 9.93 12.60 -0.77
CA ARG A 56 9.95 11.92 -2.08
C ARG A 56 11.26 12.07 -2.83
N ILE A 57 11.93 13.21 -2.73
CA ILE A 57 13.25 13.44 -3.33
C ILE A 57 14.31 12.56 -2.65
N HIS A 58 14.25 12.44 -1.31
CA HIS A 58 15.22 11.69 -0.53
C HIS A 58 14.94 10.19 -0.44
N ALA A 59 13.72 9.73 -0.72
CA ALA A 59 13.35 8.32 -0.65
C ALA A 59 14.11 7.42 -1.65
N PRO A 60 14.25 7.76 -2.94
CA PRO A 60 15.06 7.01 -3.88
C PRO A 60 16.55 7.37 -3.76
N ARG A 61 17.43 6.42 -4.07
CA ARG A 61 18.88 6.68 -4.24
C ARG A 61 19.19 7.26 -5.62
N ILE A 62 18.42 8.27 -6.02
CA ILE A 62 18.56 8.96 -7.31
C ILE A 62 19.02 10.38 -7.01
N ASN A 63 20.13 10.79 -7.62
CA ASN A 63 20.63 12.15 -7.48
C ASN A 63 19.87 13.07 -8.46
N GLN A 64 19.70 14.34 -8.06
CA GLN A 64 19.20 15.42 -8.93
C GLN A 64 17.72 15.31 -9.37
N LEU A 65 16.82 14.95 -8.45
CA LEU A 65 15.38 15.11 -8.69
C LEU A 65 14.99 16.59 -8.61
N HIS A 66 14.32 17.08 -9.65
CA HIS A 66 13.77 18.44 -9.67
C HIS A 66 12.50 18.51 -8.80
N ALA A 67 12.53 19.38 -7.78
CA ALA A 67 11.43 19.52 -6.84
C ALA A 67 10.11 19.93 -7.52
N GLU A 68 10.18 20.77 -8.56
CA GLU A 68 9.02 21.21 -9.34
C GLU A 68 8.30 20.03 -9.99
N ILE A 69 9.03 19.14 -10.67
CA ILE A 69 8.45 17.94 -11.31
C ILE A 69 7.81 17.02 -10.27
N VAL A 70 8.46 16.84 -9.11
CA VAL A 70 7.92 16.02 -8.02
C VAL A 70 6.62 16.61 -7.49
N GLN A 71 6.56 17.94 -7.33
CA GLN A 71 5.38 18.66 -6.89
C GLN A 71 4.23 18.55 -7.90
N ASP A 72 4.50 18.74 -9.18
CA ASP A 72 3.49 18.65 -10.25
C ASP A 72 2.89 17.24 -10.33
N LEU A 73 3.75 16.21 -10.30
CA LEU A 73 3.30 14.82 -10.31
C LEU A 73 2.49 14.48 -9.06
N LYS A 74 2.91 14.98 -7.89
CA LYS A 74 2.15 14.82 -6.64
C LYS A 74 0.76 15.44 -6.79
N GLN A 75 0.65 16.68 -7.27
CA GLN A 75 -0.63 17.35 -7.45
C GLN A 75 -1.53 16.61 -8.44
N MET A 76 -1.00 16.22 -9.60
CA MET A 76 -1.73 15.43 -10.59
C MET A 76 -2.28 14.12 -9.98
N LEU A 77 -1.47 13.43 -9.17
CA LEU A 77 -1.89 12.19 -8.51
C LEU A 77 -2.95 12.45 -7.44
N ASP A 78 -2.84 13.53 -6.67
CA ASP A 78 -3.84 13.91 -5.66
C ASP A 78 -5.21 14.19 -6.32
N GLU A 79 -5.21 14.84 -7.49
CA GLU A 79 -6.43 15.20 -8.21
C GLU A 79 -7.07 14.01 -8.93
N GLN A 80 -6.28 13.18 -9.60
CA GLN A 80 -6.79 12.20 -10.57
C GLN A 80 -6.80 10.76 -10.04
N ASN A 81 -5.90 10.40 -9.12
CA ASN A 81 -5.71 9.01 -8.73
C ASN A 81 -6.57 8.65 -7.49
N VAL A 82 -7.51 7.73 -7.69
CA VAL A 82 -8.43 7.27 -6.62
C VAL A 82 -7.70 6.57 -5.48
N LEU A 83 -6.60 5.86 -5.76
CA LEU A 83 -5.78 5.23 -4.73
C LEU A 83 -5.07 6.28 -3.88
N THR A 84 -4.51 7.32 -4.52
CA THR A 84 -3.94 8.47 -3.79
C THR A 84 -4.95 9.07 -2.83
N LYS A 85 -6.18 9.33 -3.29
CA LYS A 85 -7.28 9.84 -2.44
C LYS A 85 -7.59 8.91 -1.27
N SER A 86 -7.50 7.60 -1.47
CA SER A 86 -7.71 6.61 -0.41
C SER A 86 -6.62 6.69 0.67
N PHE A 87 -5.36 6.91 0.27
CA PHE A 87 -4.28 7.15 1.23
C PHE A 87 -4.41 8.51 1.93
N ARG A 88 -4.90 9.56 1.24
CA ARG A 88 -5.19 10.86 1.88
C ARG A 88 -6.28 10.74 2.94
N MET A 89 -7.32 9.95 2.70
CA MET A 89 -8.34 9.68 3.72
C MET A 89 -7.76 9.01 4.97
N VAL A 90 -6.82 8.08 4.80
CA VAL A 90 -6.09 7.46 5.93
C VAL A 90 -5.28 8.51 6.69
N ARG A 91 -4.56 9.39 5.98
CA ARG A 91 -3.80 10.50 6.58
C ARG A 91 -4.69 11.37 7.44
N ASP A 92 -5.80 11.84 6.87
CA ASP A 92 -6.72 12.76 7.54
C ASP A 92 -7.25 12.12 8.84
N LYS A 93 -7.51 10.80 8.82
CA LYS A 93 -7.90 10.05 10.01
C LYS A 93 -6.80 9.96 11.07
N PHE A 94 -5.54 9.78 10.70
CA PHE A 94 -4.44 9.82 11.68
C PHE A 94 -4.20 11.21 12.28
N GLN A 95 -4.52 12.28 11.54
CA GLN A 95 -4.46 13.65 12.04
C GLN A 95 -5.61 13.96 13.00
N GLU A 96 -6.80 13.38 12.78
CA GLU A 96 -7.93 13.48 13.70
C GLU A 96 -7.72 12.65 14.98
N ASP A 97 -7.26 11.40 14.82
CA ASP A 97 -7.01 10.47 15.93
C ASP A 97 -5.77 9.60 15.66
N SER A 98 -4.68 9.96 16.35
CA SER A 98 -3.39 9.31 16.18
C SER A 98 -3.29 7.93 16.86
N GLN A 99 -4.26 7.55 17.71
CA GLN A 99 -4.27 6.26 18.42
C GLN A 99 -5.19 5.22 17.76
N SER A 100 -5.94 5.62 16.73
CA SER A 100 -6.84 4.72 16.02
C SER A 100 -6.10 3.60 15.28
N ASN A 101 -6.51 2.36 15.53
CA ASN A 101 -6.09 1.19 14.75
C ASN A 101 -6.80 1.21 13.37
N ILE A 102 -6.05 1.60 12.33
CA ILE A 102 -6.59 1.79 10.98
C ILE A 102 -6.08 0.72 10.01
N ARG A 103 -6.99 0.12 9.25
CA ARG A 103 -6.65 -0.80 8.16
C ARG A 103 -7.26 -0.34 6.83
N LEU A 104 -6.40 -0.13 5.83
CA LEU A 104 -6.80 0.15 4.45
C LEU A 104 -6.88 -1.15 3.63
N ARG A 105 -8.01 -1.37 2.97
CA ARG A 105 -8.19 -2.48 2.01
C ARG A 105 -8.54 -1.94 0.64
N LEU A 106 -7.68 -2.22 -0.33
CA LEU A 106 -7.92 -1.93 -1.75
C LEU A 106 -8.49 -3.20 -2.40
N ILE A 107 -9.74 -3.13 -2.86
CA ILE A 107 -10.49 -4.27 -3.40
C ILE A 107 -10.62 -4.08 -4.90
N GLY A 108 -9.83 -4.82 -5.68
CA GLY A 108 -9.98 -4.88 -7.13
C GLY A 108 -10.95 -5.97 -7.55
N LYS A 109 -11.99 -5.61 -8.31
CA LYS A 109 -12.85 -6.60 -8.97
C LYS A 109 -12.11 -7.19 -10.17
N ARG A 110 -11.66 -8.45 -10.06
CA ARG A 110 -11.12 -9.18 -11.22
C ARG A 110 -12.29 -9.61 -12.12
N LYS A 111 -12.56 -8.81 -13.16
CA LYS A 111 -13.55 -9.19 -14.20
C LYS A 111 -12.99 -10.23 -15.21
N TYR A 112 -11.67 -10.43 -15.26
CA TYR A 112 -10.99 -11.33 -16.22
C TYR A 112 -9.89 -12.19 -15.58
N ASP A 113 -9.52 -13.26 -16.29
CA ASP A 113 -8.57 -14.31 -15.90
C ASP A 113 -7.28 -13.74 -15.27
N GLY A 114 -6.91 -14.26 -14.09
CA GLY A 114 -5.74 -13.84 -13.31
C GLY A 114 -4.40 -14.36 -13.85
N ARG A 115 -4.39 -15.06 -14.99
CA ARG A 115 -3.19 -15.63 -15.63
C ARG A 115 -2.57 -14.75 -16.73
N ARG A 116 -3.15 -13.60 -17.06
CA ARG A 116 -2.62 -12.65 -18.05
C ARG A 116 -2.46 -11.25 -17.45
N TYR A 117 -1.48 -10.50 -17.96
CA TYR A 117 -1.33 -9.06 -17.71
C TYR A 117 -2.57 -8.35 -18.25
N ASN A 118 -3.56 -8.13 -17.40
CA ASN A 118 -4.78 -7.44 -17.77
C ASN A 118 -4.51 -5.93 -17.81
N LEU A 119 -5.03 -5.23 -18.83
CA LEU A 119 -5.08 -3.77 -18.81
C LEU A 119 -5.84 -3.29 -17.55
N PRO A 120 -5.40 -2.21 -16.88
CA PRO A 120 -6.05 -1.71 -15.68
C PRO A 120 -7.50 -1.34 -16.01
N THR A 121 -8.44 -2.20 -15.65
CA THR A 121 -9.87 -1.96 -15.85
C THR A 121 -10.44 -1.57 -14.50
N ILE A 122 -10.73 -0.28 -14.38
CA ILE A 122 -11.07 0.43 -13.15
C ILE A 122 -12.36 -0.15 -12.53
N SER A 123 -12.19 -0.96 -11.49
CA SER A 123 -13.23 -1.29 -10.50
C SER A 123 -12.54 -1.64 -9.19
N GLU A 124 -11.64 -0.75 -8.76
CA GLU A 124 -10.98 -0.81 -7.47
C GLU A 124 -11.75 0.08 -6.48
N VAL A 125 -12.14 -0.48 -5.34
CA VAL A 125 -12.82 0.23 -4.25
C VAL A 125 -11.91 0.21 -3.03
N ALA A 126 -11.78 1.34 -2.36
CA ALA A 126 -11.06 1.46 -1.10
C ALA A 126 -12.04 1.38 0.07
N ALA A 127 -11.72 0.56 1.07
CA ALA A 127 -12.42 0.53 2.34
C ALA A 127 -11.44 0.89 3.47
N LEU A 128 -11.84 1.84 4.31
CA LEU A 128 -11.15 2.24 5.52
C LEU A 128 -11.88 1.66 6.73
N VAL A 129 -11.18 0.90 7.55
CA VAL A 129 -11.77 0.28 8.75
C VAL A 129 -11.02 0.78 9.99
N VAL A 130 -11.76 1.16 11.03
CA VAL A 130 -11.26 1.72 12.30
C VAL A 130 -11.69 0.80 13.46
N GLY A 131 -10.76 0.42 14.35
CA GLY A 131 -11.04 -0.37 15.55
C GLY A 131 -10.12 -1.58 15.74
N ASP A 132 -10.39 -2.41 16.76
CA ASP A 132 -9.65 -3.65 17.02
C ASP A 132 -10.15 -4.78 16.12
N PHE A 133 -9.20 -5.51 15.53
CA PHE A 133 -9.44 -6.56 14.53
C PHE A 133 -8.86 -7.89 15.01
N ASP A 134 -9.72 -8.79 15.49
CA ASP A 134 -9.44 -10.23 15.61
C ASP A 134 -9.90 -10.99 14.35
#